data_AF-A0A545B7E6-F1
#
_entry.id   AF-A0A545B7E6-F1
#
_cell.length_a   1.000
_cell.length_b   1.000
_cell.length_c   1.000
_cell.angle_alpha   90.00
_cell.angle_beta   90.00
_cell.angle_gamma   90.00
#
_symmetry.space_group_name_H-M   'P 1'
#
loop_
_entity.id
_entity.type
_entity.pdbx_description
1 polymer ?
#
loop_
_entity_poly.entity_id
_entity_poly.type
_entity_poly.pdbx_seq_one_letter_code
_entity_poly.pdbx_strand_id
1 'polypeptide(L)'
;MQQVTNVVTFWRDIAGPERWFESDPELDLEIRRRFARLWQKARVGTLDSWTETPTGTLALLIVLDQFPRHMFRDTADAWVSDAQACIVARHAIASGQDLQIDAPLRQFFYRPLLHSEEASVQSEGLELVAHRLPQGAMPEARARSKVIAQFGRFPWRNGIAGRSNTAEETAFLWQGGYMQACLAEKEAELCRLQQSRGLMAGPTSAVEAV
;
A
#
# COMPACT_ATOMS: atom_id res chain seq x y z
N MET A 1 19.12 16.70 2.22
CA MET A 1 19.55 15.50 1.48
C MET A 1 19.88 14.31 2.39
N GLN A 2 20.77 14.41 3.40
CA GLN A 2 21.15 13.25 4.23
C GLN A 2 19.98 12.49 4.88
N GLN A 3 18.94 13.20 5.35
CA GLN A 3 17.76 12.57 5.94
C GLN A 3 16.92 11.79 4.92
N VAL A 4 16.76 12.32 3.70
CA VAL A 4 16.07 11.65 2.59
C VAL A 4 16.77 10.33 2.27
N THR A 5 18.08 10.38 2.07
CA THR A 5 18.89 9.19 1.80
C THR A 5 18.78 8.17 2.93
N ASN A 6 18.86 8.61 4.19
CA ASN A 6 18.72 7.71 5.34
C ASN A 6 17.38 6.96 5.36
N VAL A 7 16.27 7.65 5.07
CA VAL A 7 14.94 7.00 5.01
C VAL A 7 14.88 5.98 3.88
N VAL A 8 15.29 6.36 2.66
CA VAL A 8 15.17 5.49 1.48
C VAL A 8 16.12 4.30 1.58
N THR A 9 17.36 4.50 2.00
CA THR A 9 18.35 3.43 2.24
C THR A 9 17.88 2.50 3.35
N PHE A 10 17.39 3.04 4.47
CA PHE A 10 16.85 2.20 5.53
C PHE A 10 15.71 1.33 5.02
N TRP A 11 14.74 1.92 4.32
CA TRP A 11 13.57 1.20 3.84
C TRP A 11 13.92 0.16 2.79
N ARG A 12 14.79 0.50 1.83
CA ARG A 12 15.20 -0.39 0.73
C ARG A 12 16.13 -1.50 1.19
N ASP A 13 17.15 -1.16 1.98
CA ASP A 13 18.32 -2.03 2.20
C ASP A 13 18.33 -2.69 3.60
N ILE A 14 17.76 -2.03 4.62
CA ILE A 14 17.78 -2.53 6.01
C ILE A 14 16.48 -3.22 6.40
N ALA A 15 15.33 -2.58 6.12
CA ALA A 15 14.03 -3.21 6.28
C ALA A 15 13.83 -4.23 5.15
N GLY A 16 13.91 -3.77 3.90
CA GLY A 16 13.81 -4.62 2.72
C GLY A 16 12.41 -5.18 2.45
N PRO A 17 12.18 -5.69 1.23
CA PRO A 17 10.86 -6.11 0.77
C PRO A 17 10.24 -7.24 1.61
N GLU A 18 11.06 -8.07 2.23
CA GLU A 18 10.62 -9.18 3.07
C GLU A 18 9.96 -8.71 4.37
N ARG A 19 10.28 -7.50 4.86
CA ARG A 19 9.81 -7.01 6.17
C ARG A 19 8.86 -5.81 6.07
N TRP A 20 8.67 -5.22 4.89
CA TRP A 20 7.82 -4.04 4.71
C TRP A 20 6.37 -4.21 5.21
N PHE A 21 5.84 -5.43 5.14
CA PHE A 21 4.43 -5.70 5.45
C PHE A 21 4.25 -6.71 6.58
N GLU A 22 5.36 -7.21 7.13
CA GLU A 22 5.34 -8.18 8.22
C GLU A 22 5.19 -7.49 9.57
N SER A 23 4.62 -8.24 10.52
CA SER A 23 4.62 -7.83 11.92
C SER A 23 5.96 -8.22 12.55
N ASP A 24 6.83 -7.24 12.75
CA ASP A 24 8.17 -7.44 13.28
C ASP A 24 8.43 -6.41 14.42
N PRO A 25 8.29 -6.83 15.69
CA PRO A 25 8.44 -5.92 16.83
C PRO A 25 9.83 -5.27 16.92
N GLU A 26 10.88 -5.93 16.43
CA GLU A 26 12.23 -5.39 16.43
C GLU A 26 12.36 -4.28 15.39
N LEU A 27 11.84 -4.51 14.17
CA LEU A 27 11.77 -3.48 13.13
C LEU A 27 10.93 -2.28 13.57
N ASP A 28 9.78 -2.54 14.18
CA ASP A 28 8.86 -1.50 14.66
C ASP A 28 9.54 -0.58 15.66
N LEU A 29 10.26 -1.17 16.62
CA LEU A 29 11.01 -0.43 17.63
C LEU A 29 12.17 0.34 17.00
N GLU A 30 12.87 -0.23 16.03
CA GLU A 30 13.94 0.47 15.31
C GLU A 30 13.39 1.67 14.52
N ILE A 31 12.31 1.49 13.75
CA ILE A 31 11.66 2.56 13.00
C ILE A 31 11.23 3.67 13.96
N ARG A 32 10.61 3.31 15.08
CA ARG A 32 10.16 4.28 16.08
C ARG A 32 11.33 5.07 16.68
N ARG A 33 12.40 4.39 17.07
CA ARG A 33 13.60 5.04 17.64
C ARG A 33 14.26 5.99 16.64
N ARG A 34 14.34 5.61 15.37
CA ARG A 34 15.06 6.38 14.34
C ARG A 34 14.24 7.50 13.71
N PHE A 35 12.94 7.28 13.49
CA PHE A 35 12.15 8.12 12.59
C PHE A 35 10.92 8.77 13.22
N ALA A 36 10.55 8.48 14.48
CA ALA A 36 9.38 9.12 15.11
C ALA A 36 9.45 10.65 15.10
N ARG A 37 10.63 11.24 15.38
CA ARG A 37 10.83 12.70 15.31
C ARG A 37 10.71 13.23 13.88
N LEU A 38 11.09 12.44 12.89
CA LEU A 38 10.97 12.82 11.48
C LEU A 38 9.50 12.82 11.05
N TRP A 39 8.73 11.82 11.46
CA TRP A 39 7.28 11.78 11.25
C TRP A 39 6.56 12.96 11.91
N GLN A 40 6.92 13.31 13.16
CA GLN A 40 6.38 14.51 13.82
C GLN A 40 6.63 15.79 13.00
N LYS A 41 7.83 15.95 12.43
CA LYS A 41 8.16 17.08 11.55
C LYS A 41 7.38 17.05 10.23
N ALA A 42 7.26 15.88 9.62
CA ALA A 42 6.51 15.69 8.38
C ALA A 42 5.04 16.11 8.55
N ARG A 43 4.41 15.70 9.67
CA ARG A 43 3.02 16.01 9.99
C ARG A 43 2.67 17.48 10.13
N VAL A 44 3.66 18.32 10.42
CA VAL A 44 3.49 19.77 10.56
C VAL A 44 4.08 20.55 9.39
N GLY A 45 4.32 19.89 8.25
CA GLY A 45 4.78 20.51 7.00
C GLY A 45 6.26 20.93 6.99
N THR A 46 7.04 20.61 8.03
CA THR A 46 8.46 21.02 8.10
C THR A 46 9.33 20.34 7.04
N LEU A 47 8.83 19.28 6.39
CA LEU A 47 9.54 18.53 5.35
C LEU A 47 8.96 18.74 3.95
N ASP A 48 8.11 19.74 3.74
CA ASP A 48 7.41 19.93 2.44
C ASP A 48 8.38 20.12 1.27
N SER A 49 9.56 20.72 1.48
CA SER A 49 10.60 20.83 0.44
C SER A 49 11.10 19.48 -0.09
N TRP A 50 10.81 18.36 0.60
CA TRP A 50 11.15 17.04 0.08
C TRP A 50 10.36 16.70 -1.18
N THR A 51 9.20 17.34 -1.42
CA THR A 51 8.38 17.09 -2.62
C THR A 51 8.99 17.61 -3.91
N GLU A 52 10.09 18.37 -3.83
CA GLU A 52 10.79 18.96 -4.98
C GLU A 52 11.54 17.90 -5.83
N THR A 53 11.76 16.70 -5.30
CA THR A 53 12.48 15.62 -6.02
C THR A 53 11.78 14.27 -5.86
N PRO A 54 11.85 13.36 -6.85
CA PRO A 54 11.24 12.04 -6.75
C PRO A 54 11.66 11.24 -5.50
N THR A 55 12.96 11.22 -5.20
CA THR A 55 13.50 10.51 -4.04
C THR A 55 13.10 11.16 -2.72
N GLY A 56 13.05 12.49 -2.67
CA GLY A 56 12.56 13.22 -1.50
C GLY A 56 11.09 12.93 -1.23
N THR A 57 10.26 12.94 -2.27
CA THR A 57 8.84 12.59 -2.18
C THR A 57 8.66 11.16 -1.72
N LEU A 58 9.39 10.19 -2.30
CA LEU A 58 9.35 8.80 -1.84
C LEU A 58 9.66 8.69 -0.34
N ALA A 59 10.71 9.38 0.13
CA ALA A 59 11.07 9.39 1.54
C ALA A 59 9.96 9.99 2.40
N LEU A 60 9.33 11.07 1.96
CA LEU A 60 8.22 11.71 2.67
C LEU A 60 7.00 10.78 2.75
N LEU A 61 6.67 10.08 1.66
CA LEU A 61 5.59 9.09 1.64
C LEU A 61 5.86 7.91 2.57
N ILE A 62 7.08 7.38 2.61
CA ILE A 62 7.46 6.33 3.57
C ILE A 62 7.27 6.83 5.02
N VAL A 63 7.70 8.06 5.31
CA VAL A 63 7.59 8.66 6.64
C VAL A 63 6.13 8.89 7.03
N LEU A 64 5.29 9.38 6.12
CA LEU A 64 3.88 9.71 6.39
C LEU A 64 2.93 8.50 6.34
N ASP A 65 3.23 7.49 5.53
CA ASP A 65 2.32 6.36 5.28
C ASP A 65 2.87 5.04 5.85
N GLN A 66 4.12 4.68 5.58
CA GLN A 66 4.63 3.36 5.98
C GLN A 66 5.07 3.31 7.45
N PHE A 67 5.92 4.23 7.89
CA PHE A 67 6.45 4.20 9.25
C PHE A 67 5.39 4.25 10.36
N PRO A 68 4.29 5.03 10.26
CA PRO A 68 3.29 5.08 11.32
C PRO A 68 2.61 3.72 11.55
N ARG A 69 2.46 2.92 10.49
CA ARG A 69 1.90 1.56 10.56
C ARG A 69 2.80 0.58 11.32
N HIS A 70 4.10 0.85 11.38
CA HIS A 70 5.06 0.12 12.22
C HIS A 70 5.15 0.70 13.64
N MET A 71 5.29 2.03 13.77
CA MET A 71 5.56 2.69 15.06
C MET A 71 4.38 2.65 16.03
N PHE A 72 3.16 2.59 15.50
CA PHE A 72 1.92 2.89 16.21
C PHE A 72 0.81 1.85 15.97
N ARG A 73 1.18 0.58 15.79
CA ARG A 73 0.23 -0.53 15.61
C ARG A 73 -0.91 -0.44 16.63
N ASP A 74 -2.12 -0.72 16.15
CA ASP A 74 -3.35 -0.74 16.96
C ASP A 74 -3.68 0.59 17.66
N THR A 75 -3.18 1.72 17.14
CA THR A 75 -3.52 3.07 17.63
C THR A 75 -3.90 4.01 16.48
N ALA A 76 -4.58 5.11 16.81
CA ALA A 76 -5.00 6.12 15.82
C ALA A 76 -3.82 6.78 15.10
N ASP A 77 -2.66 6.87 15.77
CA ASP A 77 -1.46 7.48 15.21
C ASP A 77 -0.92 6.72 13.97
N ALA A 78 -1.30 5.45 13.78
CA ALA A 78 -0.94 4.70 12.57
C ALA A 78 -1.54 5.28 11.28
N TRP A 79 -2.59 6.11 11.37
CA TRP A 79 -3.36 6.58 10.22
C TRP A 79 -3.59 8.09 10.19
N VAL A 80 -3.21 8.81 11.24
CA VAL A 80 -3.45 10.26 11.36
C VAL A 80 -2.77 11.08 10.26
N SER A 81 -1.74 10.53 9.60
CA SER A 81 -1.05 11.14 8.46
C SER A 81 -1.50 10.62 7.08
N ASP A 82 -2.48 9.72 7.01
CA ASP A 82 -2.94 9.12 5.74
C ASP A 82 -3.43 10.19 4.74
N ALA A 83 -4.23 11.16 5.20
CA ALA A 83 -4.75 12.22 4.33
C ALA A 83 -3.63 13.08 3.72
N GLN A 84 -2.62 13.43 4.53
CA GLN A 84 -1.46 14.19 4.05
C GLN A 84 -0.63 13.37 3.07
N ALA A 85 -0.39 12.08 3.36
CA ALA A 85 0.30 11.18 2.44
C ALA A 85 -0.43 11.06 1.10
N CYS A 86 -1.76 10.99 1.12
CA CYS A 86 -2.58 10.94 -0.10
C CYS A 86 -2.43 12.21 -0.94
N ILE A 87 -2.43 13.40 -0.32
CA ILE A 87 -2.23 14.67 -1.03
C ILE A 87 -0.84 14.70 -1.70
N VAL A 88 0.21 14.36 -0.94
CA VAL A 88 1.60 14.32 -1.46
C VAL A 88 1.71 13.32 -2.62
N ALA A 89 1.13 12.13 -2.47
CA ALA A 89 1.15 11.10 -3.50
C ALA A 89 0.49 11.57 -4.79
N ARG A 90 -0.73 12.13 -4.72
CA ARG A 90 -1.45 12.59 -5.91
C ARG A 90 -0.69 13.69 -6.65
N HIS A 91 -0.09 14.64 -5.94
CA HIS A 91 0.75 15.68 -6.55
C HIS A 91 1.99 15.09 -7.25
N ALA A 92 2.64 14.12 -6.62
CA ALA A 92 3.79 13.44 -7.18
C ALA A 92 3.46 12.62 -8.44
N ILE A 93 2.32 11.92 -8.43
CA ILE A 93 1.80 11.14 -9.55
C ILE A 93 1.44 12.06 -10.72
N ALA A 94 0.79 13.19 -10.45
CA ALA A 94 0.43 14.18 -11.47
C ALA A 94 1.66 14.81 -12.15
N SER A 95 2.78 14.94 -11.41
CA SER A 95 4.06 15.42 -11.94
C SER A 95 4.97 14.31 -12.50
N GLY A 96 4.53 13.05 -12.51
CA GLY A 96 5.28 11.92 -13.05
C GLY A 96 6.53 11.54 -12.24
N GLN A 97 6.62 11.95 -10.97
CA GLN A 97 7.75 11.61 -10.11
C GLN A 97 7.80 10.11 -9.78
N ASP A 98 6.65 9.46 -9.67
CA ASP A 98 6.53 8.02 -9.42
C ASP A 98 7.25 7.19 -10.51
N LEU A 99 7.15 7.61 -11.77
CA LEU A 99 7.76 6.92 -12.91
C LEU A 99 9.29 7.03 -12.93
N GLN A 100 9.87 7.96 -12.18
CA GLN A 100 11.32 8.14 -12.03
C GLN A 100 11.92 7.24 -10.93
N ILE A 101 11.07 6.52 -10.20
CA ILE A 101 11.48 5.57 -9.16
C ILE A 101 11.25 4.14 -9.64
N ASP A 102 12.17 3.24 -9.35
CA ASP A 102 12.08 1.83 -9.73
C ASP A 102 10.90 1.13 -9.06
N ALA A 103 10.31 0.17 -9.78
CA ALA A 103 9.03 -0.44 -9.44
C ALA A 103 8.88 -0.96 -7.99
N PRO A 104 9.87 -1.64 -7.37
CA PRO A 104 9.71 -2.12 -6.01
C PRO A 104 9.44 -1.00 -5.00
N LEU A 105 10.02 0.18 -5.21
CA LEU A 105 9.81 1.36 -4.37
C LEU A 105 8.67 2.26 -4.91
N ARG A 106 8.42 2.24 -6.22
CA ARG A 106 7.33 3.00 -6.86
C ARG A 106 5.97 2.73 -6.24
N GLN A 107 5.72 1.50 -5.77
CA GLN A 107 4.44 1.15 -5.12
C GLN A 107 4.09 2.07 -3.94
N PHE A 108 5.08 2.68 -3.27
CA PHE A 108 4.85 3.57 -2.13
C PHE A 108 4.25 4.93 -2.54
N PHE A 109 4.23 5.25 -3.84
CA PHE A 109 3.44 6.36 -4.38
C PHE A 109 1.95 6.05 -4.44
N TYR A 110 1.57 4.78 -4.58
CA TYR A 110 0.17 4.38 -4.78
C TYR A 110 -0.50 3.92 -3.49
N ARG A 111 0.28 3.39 -2.54
CA ARG A 111 -0.23 2.92 -1.24
C ARG A 111 -1.06 3.95 -0.48
N PRO A 112 -0.71 5.24 -0.43
CA PRO A 112 -1.57 6.24 0.22
C PRO A 112 -2.99 6.30 -0.35
N LEU A 113 -3.14 6.16 -1.67
CA LEU A 113 -4.46 6.12 -2.31
C LEU A 113 -5.22 4.84 -1.92
N LEU A 114 -4.51 3.70 -1.87
CA LEU A 114 -5.04 2.42 -1.40
C LEU A 114 -5.36 2.40 0.10
N HIS A 115 -4.93 3.39 0.87
CA HIS A 115 -5.27 3.52 2.29
C HIS A 115 -6.40 4.50 2.57
N SER A 116 -6.92 5.16 1.52
CA SER A 116 -8.08 6.04 1.63
C SER A 116 -9.37 5.23 1.84
N GLU A 117 -10.28 5.73 2.69
CA GLU A 117 -11.66 5.21 2.78
C GLU A 117 -12.57 5.79 1.68
N GLU A 118 -12.06 6.68 0.82
CA GLU A 118 -12.80 7.23 -0.32
C GLU A 118 -12.75 6.30 -1.54
N ALA A 119 -13.91 5.83 -1.99
CA ALA A 119 -14.03 4.87 -3.09
C ALA A 119 -13.39 5.35 -4.41
N SER A 120 -13.57 6.63 -4.75
CA SER A 120 -12.97 7.21 -5.97
C SER A 120 -11.44 7.23 -5.92
N VAL A 121 -10.87 7.46 -4.73
CA VAL A 121 -9.41 7.44 -4.51
C VAL A 121 -8.87 6.02 -4.57
N GLN A 122 -9.61 5.04 -4.05
CA GLN A 122 -9.26 3.61 -4.20
C GLN A 122 -9.20 3.19 -5.68
N SER A 123 -10.19 3.59 -6.47
CA SER A 123 -10.23 3.29 -7.91
C SER A 123 -9.03 3.87 -8.64
N GLU A 124 -8.67 5.13 -8.38
CA GLU A 124 -7.46 5.77 -8.92
C GLU A 124 -6.19 4.99 -8.55
N GLY A 125 -6.05 4.61 -7.28
CA GLY A 125 -4.91 3.82 -6.81
C GLY A 125 -4.81 2.45 -7.50
N LEU A 126 -5.94 1.78 -7.73
CA LEU A 126 -5.98 0.49 -8.44
C LEU A 126 -5.56 0.62 -9.90
N GLU A 127 -6.04 1.64 -10.62
CA GLU A 127 -5.67 1.90 -12.00
C GLU A 127 -4.17 2.17 -12.12
N LEU A 128 -3.61 2.97 -11.21
CA LEU A 128 -2.17 3.27 -11.17
C LEU A 128 -1.33 2.01 -10.93
N VAL A 129 -1.74 1.16 -9.98
CA VAL A 129 -1.07 -0.14 -9.74
C VAL A 129 -1.10 -1.00 -10.99
N ALA A 130 -2.26 -1.09 -11.66
CA ALA A 130 -2.43 -1.91 -12.85
C ALA A 130 -1.58 -1.45 -14.03
N HIS A 131 -1.47 -0.14 -14.24
CA HIS A 131 -0.79 0.42 -15.41
C HIS A 131 0.68 0.75 -15.20
N ARG A 132 1.11 1.03 -13.96
CA ARG A 132 2.45 1.57 -13.68
C ARG A 132 3.36 0.64 -12.87
N LEU A 133 2.87 -0.50 -12.39
CA LEU A 133 3.71 -1.54 -11.79
C LEU A 133 3.87 -2.74 -12.74
N PRO A 134 5.08 -3.32 -12.90
CA PRO A 134 5.33 -4.44 -13.81
C PRO A 134 4.48 -5.68 -13.53
N GLN A 135 4.07 -5.87 -12.28
CA GLN A 135 3.30 -7.02 -11.84
C GLN A 135 1.79 -6.83 -12.07
N GLY A 136 1.32 -5.59 -12.31
CA GLY A 136 -0.06 -5.21 -12.67
C GLY A 136 -1.17 -5.55 -11.65
N ALA A 137 -0.93 -6.48 -10.73
CA ALA A 137 -1.92 -6.97 -9.78
C ALA A 137 -1.32 -7.03 -8.38
N MET A 138 -1.86 -6.22 -7.48
CA MET A 138 -1.65 -6.35 -6.03
C MET A 138 -2.94 -6.91 -5.43
N PRO A 139 -2.99 -8.21 -5.06
CA PRO A 139 -4.16 -8.80 -4.41
C PRO A 139 -4.64 -7.98 -3.21
N GLU A 140 -3.72 -7.42 -2.42
CA GLU A 140 -4.05 -6.58 -1.28
C GLU A 140 -4.69 -5.24 -1.67
N ALA A 141 -4.42 -4.71 -2.87
CA ALA A 141 -5.06 -3.49 -3.36
C ALA A 141 -6.52 -3.77 -3.73
N ARG A 142 -6.79 -4.88 -4.43
CA ARG A 142 -8.15 -5.29 -4.76
C ARG A 142 -8.97 -5.64 -3.53
N ALA A 143 -8.36 -6.30 -2.55
CA ALA A 143 -9.01 -6.64 -1.29
C ALA A 143 -9.49 -5.36 -0.57
N ARG A 144 -8.65 -4.32 -0.48
CA ARG A 144 -9.05 -3.03 0.10
C ARG A 144 -10.21 -2.38 -0.66
N SER A 145 -10.14 -2.33 -1.98
CA SER A 145 -11.23 -1.76 -2.79
C SER A 145 -12.55 -2.51 -2.62
N LYS A 146 -12.55 -3.85 -2.52
CA LYS A 146 -13.76 -4.62 -2.20
C LYS A 146 -14.33 -4.30 -0.82
N VAL A 147 -13.47 -4.17 0.19
CA VAL A 147 -13.90 -3.77 1.55
C VAL A 147 -14.53 -2.37 1.51
N ILE A 148 -13.93 -1.41 0.81
CA ILE A 148 -14.49 -0.05 0.67
C ILE A 148 -15.80 -0.08 -0.13
N ALA A 149 -15.89 -0.87 -1.20
CA ALA A 149 -17.13 -1.00 -1.96
C ALA A 149 -18.26 -1.63 -1.12
N GLN A 150 -17.93 -2.55 -0.21
CA GLN A 150 -18.90 -3.22 0.64
C GLN A 150 -19.33 -2.38 1.85
N PHE A 151 -18.41 -1.73 2.55
CA PHE A 151 -18.66 -1.07 3.84
C PHE A 151 -18.54 0.46 3.79
N GLY A 152 -18.02 1.03 2.72
CA GLY A 152 -17.69 2.46 2.60
C GLY A 152 -16.53 2.92 3.49
N ARG A 153 -15.90 2.00 4.23
CA ARG A 153 -14.82 2.26 5.20
C ARG A 153 -14.09 0.96 5.53
N PHE A 154 -13.02 1.04 6.32
CA PHE A 154 -12.30 -0.11 6.83
C PHE A 154 -12.80 -0.51 8.22
N PRO A 155 -13.47 -1.67 8.36
CA PRO A 155 -14.07 -2.07 9.64
C PRO A 155 -13.07 -2.21 10.79
N TRP A 156 -11.83 -2.63 10.48
CA TRP A 156 -10.77 -2.76 11.49
C TRP A 156 -10.31 -1.41 12.07
N ARG A 157 -10.67 -0.28 11.44
CA ARG A 157 -10.40 1.06 11.98
C ARG A 157 -11.50 1.54 12.92
N ASN A 158 -12.66 0.88 12.98
CA ASN A 158 -13.85 1.41 13.63
C ASN A 158 -13.63 1.74 15.11
N GLY A 159 -13.12 0.80 15.90
CA GLY A 159 -12.89 1.03 17.33
C GLY A 159 -11.97 2.23 17.62
N ILE A 160 -10.89 2.35 16.85
CA ILE A 160 -9.92 3.43 17.00
C ILE A 160 -10.45 4.77 16.46
N ALA A 161 -11.34 4.74 15.46
CA ALA A 161 -12.02 5.91 14.93
C ALA A 161 -13.28 6.31 15.75
N GLY A 162 -13.57 5.65 16.87
CA GLY A 162 -14.75 5.89 17.69
C GLY A 162 -16.08 5.50 17.01
N ARG A 163 -16.03 4.62 16.00
CA ARG A 163 -17.19 4.11 15.25
C ARG A 163 -17.61 2.76 15.80
N SER A 164 -18.92 2.50 15.85
CA SER A 164 -19.45 1.16 16.11
C SER A 164 -19.45 0.32 14.83
N ASN A 165 -19.20 -0.98 14.97
CA ASN A 165 -19.35 -1.95 13.88
C ASN A 165 -20.84 -2.22 13.62
N THR A 166 -21.21 -2.39 12.35
CA THR A 166 -22.46 -3.04 11.97
C THR A 166 -22.39 -4.56 12.21
N ALA A 167 -23.53 -5.25 12.09
CA ALA A 167 -23.55 -6.71 12.18
C ALA A 167 -22.70 -7.37 11.07
N GLU A 168 -22.77 -6.83 9.86
CA GLU A 168 -22.00 -7.30 8.70
C GLU A 168 -20.50 -7.06 8.87
N GLU A 169 -20.11 -5.89 9.36
CA GLU A 169 -18.72 -5.57 9.70
C GLU A 169 -18.19 -6.50 10.80
N THR A 170 -19.00 -6.79 11.81
CA THR A 170 -18.64 -7.72 12.89
C THR A 170 -18.43 -9.14 12.36
N ALA A 171 -19.34 -9.63 11.51
CA ALA A 171 -19.19 -10.94 10.86
C ALA A 171 -17.95 -11.00 9.97
N PHE A 172 -17.68 -9.95 9.19
CA PHE A 172 -16.48 -9.84 8.36
C PHE A 172 -15.19 -9.93 9.18
N LEU A 173 -15.11 -9.18 10.29
CA LEU A 173 -13.96 -9.23 11.19
C LEU A 173 -13.81 -10.61 11.83
N TRP A 174 -14.90 -11.26 12.23
CA TRP A 174 -14.90 -12.61 12.81
C TRP A 174 -14.39 -13.68 11.84
N GLN A 175 -14.65 -13.52 10.54
CA GLN A 175 -14.22 -14.45 9.48
C GLN A 175 -12.74 -14.23 9.05
N GLY A 176 -11.96 -13.47 9.82
CA GLY A 176 -10.54 -13.19 9.53
C GLY A 176 -10.30 -11.85 8.83
N GLY A 177 -11.36 -11.09 8.53
CA GLY A 177 -11.30 -9.70 8.08
C GLY A 177 -10.38 -9.47 6.89
N TYR A 178 -9.54 -8.44 7.01
CA TYR A 178 -8.67 -7.99 5.91
C TYR A 178 -7.68 -9.06 5.43
N MET A 179 -7.12 -9.85 6.35
CA MET A 179 -6.18 -10.91 5.97
C MET A 179 -6.86 -11.95 5.09
N GLN A 180 -8.06 -12.37 5.46
CA GLN A 180 -8.83 -13.34 4.67
C GLN A 180 -9.25 -12.75 3.31
N ALA A 181 -9.59 -11.47 3.24
CA ALA A 181 -9.89 -10.79 1.98
C ALA A 181 -8.67 -10.77 1.03
N CYS A 182 -7.46 -10.53 1.56
CA CYS A 182 -6.22 -10.59 0.79
C CYS A 182 -5.92 -12.01 0.27
N LEU A 183 -6.13 -13.03 1.10
CA LEU A 183 -5.94 -14.44 0.70
C LEU A 183 -6.88 -14.82 -0.45
N ALA A 184 -8.16 -14.45 -0.34
CA ALA A 184 -9.15 -14.69 -1.39
C ALA A 184 -8.76 -14.03 -2.73
N GLU A 185 -8.23 -12.79 -2.69
CA GLU A 185 -7.74 -12.11 -3.91
C GLU A 185 -6.50 -12.75 -4.51
N LYS A 186 -5.62 -13.31 -3.66
CA LYS A 186 -4.41 -14.02 -4.11
C LYS A 186 -4.80 -15.32 -4.81
N GLU A 187 -5.73 -16.08 -4.25
CA GLU A 187 -6.28 -17.29 -4.85
C GLU A 187 -6.98 -16.99 -6.18
N ALA A 188 -7.80 -15.94 -6.23
CA ALA A 188 -8.47 -15.51 -7.46
C ALA A 188 -7.48 -15.08 -8.55
N GLU A 189 -6.38 -14.43 -8.20
CA GLU A 189 -5.31 -14.09 -9.14
C GLU A 189 -4.63 -15.34 -9.70
N LEU A 190 -4.27 -16.31 -8.84
CA LEU A 190 -3.68 -17.56 -9.27
C LEU A 190 -4.61 -18.32 -10.24
N CYS A 191 -5.90 -18.35 -9.96
CA CYS A 191 -6.89 -18.96 -10.84
C CYS A 191 -6.95 -18.25 -12.21
N ARG A 192 -6.96 -16.91 -12.24
CA ARG A 192 -6.95 -16.12 -13.50
C ARG A 192 -5.68 -16.38 -14.33
N LEU A 193 -4.52 -16.47 -13.68
CA LEU A 193 -3.25 -16.77 -14.34
C LEU A 193 -3.19 -18.21 -14.88
N GLN A 194 -3.78 -19.17 -14.17
CA GLN A 194 -3.89 -20.56 -14.64
C GLN A 194 -4.81 -20.67 -15.85
N GLN A 195 -5.95 -19.97 -15.83
CA GLN A 195 -6.90 -19.95 -16.95
C GLN A 195 -6.29 -19.28 -18.20
N SER A 196 -5.58 -18.17 -18.05
CA SER A 196 -4.93 -17.49 -19.18
C SER A 196 -3.81 -18.34 -19.81
N ARG A 197 -3.04 -19.08 -18.99
CA ARG A 197 -2.05 -20.05 -19.48
C ARG A 197 -2.69 -21.26 -20.15
N GLY A 198 -3.81 -21.76 -19.64
CA GLY A 198 -4.58 -22.85 -20.25
C GLY A 198 -5.19 -22.48 -21.61
N LEU A 199 -5.63 -21.22 -21.77
CA LEU A 199 -6.13 -20.70 -23.04
C LEU A 199 -5.03 -20.49 -24.09
N MET A 200 -3.78 -20.24 -23.68
CA MET A 200 -2.62 -20.15 -24.58
C MET A 200 -2.06 -21.52 -24.99
N ALA A 201 -2.47 -22.61 -24.34
CA ALA A 201 -2.08 -23.98 -24.64
C ALA A 201 -3.12 -24.75 -25.49
N GLY A 202 -3.86 -24.04 -26.36
CA GLY A 202 -4.77 -24.63 -27.35
C GLY A 202 -4.04 -25.53 -28.37
N PRO A 203 -4.75 -26.48 -29.01
CA PRO A 203 -4.19 -27.77 -29.41
C PRO A 203 -3.06 -27.64 -30.42
N THR A 204 -1.92 -28.24 -30.11
CA THR A 204 -0.90 -28.59 -31.12
C THR A 204 -1.59 -29.56 -32.08
N SER A 205 -2.06 -29.04 -33.21
CA SER A 205 -2.53 -29.86 -34.33
C SER A 205 -1.40 -30.79 -34.71
N ALA A 206 -1.61 -32.09 -34.44
CA ALA A 206 -0.84 -33.15 -35.04
C ALA A 206 -1.16 -33.12 -36.54
N VAL A 207 -0.27 -32.48 -37.30
CA VAL A 207 -0.14 -32.76 -38.73
C VAL A 207 0.68 -34.04 -38.81
N GLU A 208 0.01 -35.19 -38.70
CA GLU A 208 0.57 -36.44 -39.19
C GLU A 208 0.43 -36.45 -40.71
N ALA A 209 1.57 -36.65 -41.35
CA ALA A 209 1.76 -36.64 -42.78
C ALA A 209 1.57 -38.04 -43.38
N VAL A 210 1.09 -38.03 -44.64
CA VAL A 210 1.07 -39.10 -45.66
C VAL A 210 -0.05 -40.13 -45.56
#